data_AF-A0A4Y2CTJ1-F1
#
_entry.id   AF-A0A4Y2CTJ1-F1
#
_cell.length_a   1.000
_cell.length_b   1.000
_cell.length_c   1.000
_cell.angle_alpha   90.00
_cell.angle_beta   90.00
_cell.angle_gamma   90.00
#
_symmetry.space_group_name_H-M   'P 1'
#
loop_
_entity.id
_entity.type
_entity.pdbx_description
1 polymer ?
#
loop_
_entity_poly.entity_id
_entity_poly.type
_entity_poly.pdbx_seq_one_letter_code
_entity_poly.pdbx_strand_id
1 'polypeptide(L)'
;MQTSFVSSLPEFNDLLTDTTKEVCDIYFPNESLAAMKWKMKEEFCPQSDQTNVYLAAFNTAHARLKLYREIEKLGEAVLYYDTDSIIYASNGKNDPEIGDFLGDFTDELEGDVIV
;
A
#
# COMPACT_ATOMS: atom_id res chain seq x y z
N MET A 1 -7.64 -19.90 6.44
CA MET A 1 -8.40 -20.41 7.61
C MET A 1 -7.53 -21.46 8.30
N GLN A 2 -7.33 -21.33 9.61
CA GLN A 2 -6.46 -22.20 10.42
C GLN A 2 -7.28 -22.83 11.56
N THR A 3 -6.80 -23.95 12.10
CA THR A 3 -7.44 -24.65 13.23
C THR A 3 -6.42 -24.84 14.34
N SER A 4 -6.77 -24.46 15.56
CA SER A 4 -5.95 -24.68 16.76
C SER A 4 -6.71 -25.56 17.74
N PHE A 5 -6.00 -26.52 18.34
CA PHE A 5 -6.54 -27.37 19.40
C PHE A 5 -5.99 -26.86 20.73
N VAL A 6 -6.87 -26.39 21.61
CA VAL A 6 -6.52 -25.84 22.91
C VAL A 6 -7.10 -26.72 24.01
N SER A 7 -6.31 -26.94 25.06
CA SER A 7 -6.67 -27.85 26.16
C SER A 7 -6.81 -27.15 27.51
N SER A 8 -6.51 -25.85 27.53
CA SER A 8 -6.55 -25.03 28.74
C SER A 8 -7.45 -23.81 28.54
N LEU A 9 -8.12 -23.39 29.62
CA LEU A 9 -8.95 -22.18 29.62
C LEU A 9 -8.14 -20.89 29.29
N PRO A 10 -6.90 -20.73 29.77
CA PRO A 10 -6.06 -19.59 29.36
C PRO A 10 -5.85 -19.53 27.84
N GLU A 11 -5.40 -20.62 27.20
CA GLU A 11 -5.17 -20.65 25.74
C GLU A 11 -6.45 -20.39 24.94
N PHE A 12 -7.58 -20.92 25.44
CA PHE A 12 -8.89 -20.71 24.84
C PHE A 12 -9.30 -19.23 24.90
N ASN A 13 -9.14 -18.59 26.06
CA ASN A 13 -9.46 -17.18 26.25
C ASN A 13 -8.51 -16.27 25.47
N ASP A 14 -7.22 -16.60 25.40
CA ASP A 14 -6.23 -15.87 24.63
C ASP A 14 -6.63 -15.87 23.15
N LEU A 15 -7.02 -17.03 22.59
CA LEU A 15 -7.42 -17.12 21.18
C LEU A 15 -8.76 -16.42 20.89
N LEU A 16 -9.69 -16.41 21.85
CA LEU A 16 -10.97 -15.69 21.74
C LEU A 16 -10.81 -14.17 21.80
N THR A 17 -9.85 -13.68 22.58
CA THR A 17 -9.66 -12.25 22.84
C THR A 17 -8.56 -11.63 22.00
N ASP A 18 -7.81 -12.44 21.24
CA ASP A 18 -6.79 -11.98 20.30
C ASP A 18 -7.38 -11.01 19.28
N THR A 19 -6.97 -9.74 19.37
CA THR A 19 -7.49 -8.67 18.52
C THR A 19 -7.10 -8.83 17.05
N THR A 20 -6.10 -9.66 16.74
CA THR A 20 -5.59 -9.90 15.38
C THR A 20 -6.32 -11.04 14.66
N LYS A 21 -7.03 -11.90 15.41
CA LYS A 21 -7.72 -13.08 14.90
C LYS A 21 -9.23 -12.93 14.98
N GLU A 22 -9.91 -13.57 14.06
CA GLU A 22 -11.36 -13.73 14.05
C GLU A 22 -11.66 -15.22 14.19
N VAL A 23 -12.31 -15.61 15.29
CA VAL A 23 -12.75 -16.98 15.51
C VAL A 23 -14.04 -17.21 14.74
N CYS A 24 -13.99 -18.14 13.78
CA CYS A 24 -15.11 -18.44 12.90
C CYS A 24 -15.99 -19.57 13.44
N ASP A 25 -15.41 -20.51 14.17
CA ASP A 25 -16.10 -21.72 14.63
C ASP A 25 -15.36 -22.34 15.83
N ILE A 26 -16.11 -22.99 16.72
CA ILE A 26 -15.59 -23.68 17.90
C ILE A 26 -16.34 -24.99 18.05
N TYR A 27 -15.61 -26.10 18.10
CA TYR A 27 -16.16 -27.41 18.39
C TYR A 27 -15.35 -28.12 19.47
N PHE A 28 -15.98 -29.01 20.22
CA PHE A 28 -15.35 -29.73 21.33
C PHE A 28 -15.27 -31.22 20.99
N PRO A 29 -14.12 -31.72 20.49
CA PRO A 29 -13.93 -33.15 20.20
C PRO A 29 -14.14 -34.04 21.43
N ASN A 30 -13.82 -33.53 22.62
CA ASN A 30 -13.99 -34.21 23.91
C ASN A 30 -13.99 -33.18 25.06
N GLU A 31 -14.10 -33.65 26.30
CA GLU A 31 -14.21 -32.79 27.50
C GLU A 31 -12.94 -31.99 27.84
N SER A 32 -11.77 -32.35 27.30
CA SER A 32 -10.49 -31.72 27.61
C SER A 32 -9.89 -30.94 26.45
N LEU A 33 -10.57 -30.88 25.29
CA LEU A 33 -10.05 -30.27 24.08
C LEU A 33 -11.11 -29.45 23.37
N ALA A 34 -10.79 -28.19 23.06
CA ALA A 34 -11.55 -27.36 22.15
C ALA A 34 -10.76 -27.20 20.85
N ALA A 35 -11.44 -27.33 19.73
CA ALA A 35 -10.90 -27.08 18.41
C ALA A 35 -11.54 -25.80 17.86
N MET A 36 -10.71 -24.78 17.65
CA MET A 36 -11.13 -23.45 17.25
C MET A 36 -10.64 -23.16 15.85
N LYS A 37 -11.56 -22.85 14.94
CA LYS A 37 -11.22 -22.37 13.59
C LYS A 37 -11.19 -20.86 13.60
N TRP A 38 -10.15 -20.29 13.01
CA TRP A 38 -9.95 -18.85 12.97
C TRP A 38 -9.27 -18.42 11.68
N LYS A 39 -9.34 -17.13 11.40
CA LYS A 39 -8.59 -16.45 10.35
C LYS A 39 -8.00 -15.15 10.90
N MET A 40 -6.97 -14.61 10.26
CA MET A 40 -6.53 -13.24 10.57
C MET A 40 -7.64 -12.28 10.13
N LYS A 41 -7.87 -11.22 10.91
CA LYS A 41 -8.77 -10.14 10.48
C LYS A 41 -8.22 -9.48 9.23
N GLU A 42 -9.11 -9.06 8.32
CA GLU A 42 -8.70 -8.42 7.05
C GLU A 42 -7.91 -7.12 7.26
N GLU A 43 -8.24 -6.38 8.32
CA GLU A 43 -7.54 -5.14 8.70
C GLU A 43 -6.14 -5.40 9.25
N PHE A 44 -5.84 -6.64 9.65
CA PHE A 44 -4.55 -6.99 10.20
C PHE A 44 -3.63 -7.53 9.11
N CYS A 45 -2.69 -6.69 8.67
CA CYS A 45 -1.58 -7.12 7.86
C CYS A 45 -0.43 -7.60 8.78
N PRO A 46 -0.14 -8.92 8.84
CA PRO A 46 0.98 -9.40 9.63
C PRO A 46 2.27 -8.78 9.12
N GLN A 47 3.15 -8.36 10.03
CA GLN A 47 4.47 -7.88 9.66
C GLN A 47 5.20 -9.01 8.93
N SER A 48 5.60 -8.74 7.69
CA SER A 48 6.38 -9.69 6.90
C SER A 48 7.86 -9.42 7.12
N ASP A 49 8.65 -10.46 7.37
CA ASP A 49 10.10 -10.38 7.44
C ASP A 49 10.75 -9.97 6.11
N GLN A 50 9.97 -9.98 5.02
CA GLN A 50 10.37 -9.51 3.70
C GLN A 50 9.99 -8.05 3.43
N THR A 51 9.30 -7.38 4.37
CA THR A 51 8.88 -5.99 4.22
C THR A 51 9.79 -5.04 4.99
N ASN A 52 10.19 -3.95 4.33
CA ASN A 52 10.98 -2.89 4.96
C ASN A 52 10.34 -1.53 4.68
N VAL A 53 9.64 -1.01 5.70
CA VAL A 53 8.93 0.28 5.63
C VAL A 53 9.87 1.46 5.36
N TYR A 54 11.14 1.38 5.78
CA TYR A 54 12.11 2.44 5.53
C TYR A 54 12.51 2.52 4.06
N LEU A 55 12.64 1.38 3.38
CA LEU A 55 12.87 1.35 1.93
C LEU A 55 11.67 1.91 1.17
N ALA A 56 10.45 1.56 1.59
CA ALA A 56 9.23 2.11 1.00
C ALA A 56 9.18 3.64 1.16
N ALA A 57 9.37 4.14 2.38
CA ALA A 57 9.37 5.58 2.67
C ALA A 57 10.46 6.33 1.88
N PHE A 58 11.66 5.76 1.78
CA PHE A 58 12.76 6.34 1.02
C PHE A 58 12.45 6.45 -0.47
N ASN A 59 11.93 5.37 -1.08
CA ASN A 59 11.55 5.36 -2.50
C ASN A 59 10.43 6.36 -2.78
N THR A 60 9.38 6.41 -1.95
CA THR A 60 8.28 7.37 -2.10
C THR A 60 8.75 8.82 -1.94
N ALA A 61 9.65 9.09 -0.98
CA ALA A 61 10.22 10.43 -0.82
C ALA A 61 11.04 10.83 -2.05
N HIS A 62 11.84 9.91 -2.60
CA HIS A 62 12.64 10.19 -3.80
C HIS A 62 11.76 10.43 -5.05
N ALA A 63 10.72 9.63 -5.25
CA ALA A 63 9.74 9.84 -6.32
C ALA A 63 9.06 11.21 -6.20
N ARG A 64 8.62 11.59 -4.99
CA ARG A 64 8.02 12.91 -4.73
C ARG A 64 8.98 14.07 -5.01
N LEU A 65 10.26 13.93 -4.63
CA LEU A 65 11.27 14.95 -4.93
C LEU A 65 11.54 15.06 -6.43
N LYS A 66 11.49 13.95 -7.17
CA LYS A 66 11.62 13.96 -8.63
C LYS A 66 10.46 14.70 -9.29
N LEU A 67 9.22 14.39 -8.92
CA LEU A 67 8.03 15.09 -9.37
C LEU A 67 8.09 16.59 -9.02
N TYR A 68 8.47 16.91 -7.78
CA TYR A 68 8.55 18.29 -7.29
C TYR A 68 9.50 19.16 -8.11
N ARG A 69 10.62 18.62 -8.62
CA ARG A 69 11.56 19.37 -9.46
C ARG A 69 10.93 19.85 -10.77
N GLU A 70 10.09 19.03 -11.39
CA GLU A 70 9.40 19.44 -12.62
C GLU A 70 8.25 20.40 -12.32
N ILE A 71 7.51 20.19 -11.22
CA ILE A 71 6.50 21.14 -10.73
C ILE A 71 7.12 22.52 -10.49
N GLU A 72 8.30 22.59 -9.86
CA GLU A 72 8.98 23.84 -9.56
C GLU A 72 9.43 24.59 -10.83
N LYS A 73 9.84 23.86 -11.88
CA LYS A 73 10.16 24.46 -13.19
C LYS A 73 8.92 24.99 -13.91
N LEU A 74 7.81 24.24 -13.87
CA LEU A 74 6.55 24.61 -14.50
C LEU A 74 5.87 25.80 -13.78
N GLY A 75 6.05 25.91 -12.46
CA GLY A 75 5.56 27.02 -11.66
C GLY A 75 4.04 27.19 -11.76
N GLU A 76 3.59 28.39 -12.12
CA GLU A 76 2.16 28.72 -12.25
C GLU A 76 1.45 27.98 -13.41
N ALA A 77 2.19 27.32 -14.29
CA ALA A 77 1.59 26.53 -15.37
C ALA A 77 0.97 25.21 -14.88
N VAL A 78 1.28 24.76 -13.65
CA VAL A 78 0.77 23.49 -13.12
C VAL A 78 -0.72 23.60 -12.79
N LEU A 79 -1.52 22.70 -13.34
CA LEU A 79 -2.97 22.62 -13.13
C LEU A 79 -3.33 21.50 -12.14
N TYR A 80 -2.60 20.38 -12.18
CA TYR A 80 -2.78 19.23 -11.31
C TYR A 80 -1.51 18.37 -11.27
N TYR A 81 -1.32 17.55 -10.24
CA TYR A 81 -0.28 16.54 -10.17
C TYR A 81 -0.72 15.38 -9.26
N ASP A 82 -0.34 14.15 -9.61
CA ASP A 82 -0.61 12.95 -8.79
C ASP A 82 0.48 11.91 -8.98
N THR A 83 1.07 11.44 -7.87
CA THR A 83 2.07 10.38 -7.74
C THR A 83 3.32 10.51 -8.62
N ASP A 84 3.16 10.40 -9.94
CA ASP A 84 4.17 10.43 -10.99
C ASP A 84 3.73 11.23 -12.25
N SER A 85 2.56 11.87 -12.23
CA SER A 85 2.01 12.65 -13.35
C SER A 85 1.82 14.14 -13.01
N ILE A 86 1.86 15.00 -14.04
CA ILE A 86 1.59 16.44 -13.95
C ILE A 86 0.71 16.86 -15.13
N ILE A 87 -0.39 17.55 -14.86
CA ILE A 87 -1.19 18.27 -15.87
C ILE A 87 -0.82 19.74 -15.78
N TYR A 88 -0.47 20.35 -16.91
CA TYR A 88 0.00 21.73 -16.96
C TYR A 88 -0.50 22.43 -18.23
N ALA A 89 -0.54 23.77 -18.17
CA ALA A 89 -0.80 24.61 -19.32
C ALA A 89 0.48 24.78 -20.14
N SER A 90 0.57 24.08 -21.27
CA SER A 90 1.69 24.23 -22.20
C SER A 90 1.65 25.60 -22.91
N ASN A 91 2.82 26.20 -23.08
CA ASN A 91 3.05 27.38 -23.92
C ASN A 91 4.03 27.08 -25.08
N GLY A 92 4.32 25.79 -25.33
CA GLY A 92 5.27 25.30 -26.33
C GLY A 92 6.74 25.58 -26.02
N LYS A 93 7.06 26.07 -24.82
CA LYS A 93 8.43 26.34 -24.35
C LYS A 93 8.70 25.85 -22.93
N ASN A 94 7.67 25.59 -22.14
CA ASN A 94 7.75 25.13 -20.76
C ASN A 94 7.58 23.62 -20.62
N ASP A 95 7.46 22.88 -21.72
CA ASP A 95 7.23 21.43 -21.70
C ASP A 95 8.43 20.71 -21.02
N PRO A 96 8.17 19.79 -20.07
CA PRO A 96 9.23 19.00 -19.44
C PRO A 96 10.00 18.14 -20.45
N GLU A 97 11.25 17.82 -20.11
CA GLU A 97 12.05 16.90 -20.91
C GLU A 97 11.46 15.48 -20.82
N ILE A 98 11.16 14.90 -21.99
CA ILE A 98 10.67 13.52 -22.12
C ILE A 98 11.77 12.57 -22.56
N GLY A 99 11.68 11.29 -22.19
CA GLY A 99 12.67 10.28 -22.55
C GLY A 99 12.14 8.84 -22.47
N ASP A 100 12.93 7.91 -23.00
CA ASP A 100 12.58 6.48 -23.12
C ASP A 100 13.21 5.62 -22.01
N PHE A 101 13.93 6.22 -21.05
CA PHE A 101 14.61 5.48 -19.99
C PHE A 101 13.86 5.47 -18.66
N LEU A 102 14.25 4.56 -17.78
CA LEU A 102 13.59 4.39 -16.48
C LEU A 102 13.64 5.68 -15.65
N GLY A 103 12.46 6.19 -15.37
CA GLY A 103 12.24 7.39 -14.58
C GLY A 103 12.18 8.67 -15.41
N ASP A 104 12.40 8.64 -16.71
CA ASP A 104 12.12 9.80 -17.54
C ASP A 104 10.61 10.09 -17.54
N PHE A 105 10.25 11.36 -17.71
CA PHE A 105 8.85 11.70 -17.95
C PHE A 105 8.46 11.26 -19.36
N THR A 106 7.23 10.82 -19.53
CA THR A 106 6.66 10.47 -20.83
C THR A 106 5.41 11.30 -21.09
N ASP A 107 5.07 11.48 -22.35
CA ASP A 107 3.80 12.09 -22.74
C ASP A 107 2.70 11.02 -22.77
N GLU A 108 1.85 11.00 -21.75
CA GLU A 108 0.71 10.07 -21.64
C GLU A 108 -0.39 10.33 -22.67
N LEU A 109 -0.45 11.54 -23.24
CA LEU A 109 -1.48 11.94 -24.19
C LEU A 109 -1.05 11.74 -25.65
N GLU A 110 0.16 11.24 -25.90
CA GLU A 110 0.70 10.97 -27.24
C GLU A 110 0.55 12.18 -28.20
N GLY A 111 0.74 13.40 -27.68
CA GLY A 111 0.60 14.67 -28.40
C GLY A 111 -0.79 15.29 -28.42
N ASP A 112 -1.78 14.69 -27.75
CA ASP A 112 -3.10 15.30 -27.55
C ASP A 112 -3.12 16.30 -26.38
N VAL A 113 -4.17 17.11 -26.30
CA VAL A 113 -4.32 18.16 -25.26
C VAL A 113 -5.69 18.11 -24.59
N ILE A 114 -5.70 18.36 -23.29
CA ILE A 114 -6.94 18.51 -22.52
C ILE A 114 -7.50 19.91 -22.78
N VAL A 115 -8.74 20.00 -23.29
CA VAL A 115 -9.46 21.23 -23.66
C VAL A 115 -10.53 21.59 -22.64
#